data_AF-A0AAU1X5Q0-F1
#
_entry.id   AF-A0AAU1X5Q0-F1
#
_cell.length_a   1.000
_cell.length_b   1.000
_cell.length_c   1.000
_cell.angle_alpha   90.00
_cell.angle_beta   90.00
_cell.angle_gamma   90.00
#
_symmetry.space_group_name_H-M   'P 1'
#
loop_
_entity.id
_entity.type
_entity.pdbx_description
1 polymer ?
#
loop_
_entity_poly.entity_id
_entity_poly.type
_entity_poly.pdbx_seq_one_letter_code
_entity_poly.pdbx_strand_id
1 'polypeptide(L)'
;MILNRYADRARRMLFTPARPAPAGRFVRLAAALAVAYMLMYTGLKLYMAARGEIGMPGSPAPEAVQARFEHPAAAQAGNALLGVVAAAVVAATVTRWGGRIPRWAVLGALALGLLLQALGMAVTLGRQGLDVLSGDWAAAADGLGGAAQLTAWCVVIVSYHRRTRAESVR
;
A
#
# COMPACT_ATOMS: atom_id res chain seq x y z
N MET A 1 20.77 15.28 -34.04
CA MET A 1 20.50 16.35 -33.03
C MET A 1 19.20 16.14 -32.24
N ILE A 2 18.10 15.65 -32.84
CA ILE A 2 16.80 15.43 -32.15
C ILE A 2 16.87 14.32 -31.07
N LEU A 3 17.59 13.21 -31.33
CA LEU A 3 17.69 12.07 -30.41
C LEU A 3 18.28 12.44 -29.03
N ASN A 4 19.32 13.28 -29.01
CA ASN A 4 19.97 13.72 -27.76
C ASN A 4 19.02 14.54 -26.87
N ARG A 5 18.15 15.36 -27.46
CA ARG A 5 17.15 16.13 -26.70
C ARG A 5 16.15 15.23 -25.98
N TYR A 6 15.73 14.12 -26.61
CA TYR A 6 14.83 13.14 -25.97
C TYR A 6 15.52 12.37 -24.85
N ALA A 7 16.77 11.92 -25.08
CA ALA A 7 17.55 11.22 -24.05
C ALA A 7 17.79 12.10 -22.81
N ASP A 8 18.15 13.38 -23.00
CA ASP A 8 18.36 14.31 -21.90
C ASP A 8 17.07 14.65 -21.15
N ARG A 9 15.93 14.69 -21.85
CA ARG A 9 14.62 14.88 -21.22
C ARG A 9 14.22 13.66 -20.40
N ALA A 10 14.38 12.45 -20.95
CA ALA A 10 14.11 11.20 -20.25
C ALA A 10 14.98 11.06 -19.00
N ARG A 11 16.29 11.31 -19.11
CA ARG A 11 17.22 11.28 -17.97
C ARG A 11 16.79 12.25 -16.87
N ARG A 12 16.45 13.49 -17.23
CA ARG A 12 15.95 14.46 -16.24
C ARG A 12 14.65 13.97 -15.60
N MET A 13 13.68 13.47 -16.36
CA MET A 13 12.44 12.94 -15.79
C MET A 13 12.66 11.73 -14.87
N LEU A 14 13.60 10.85 -15.22
CA LEU A 14 13.85 9.61 -14.49
C LEU A 14 14.66 9.81 -13.20
N PHE A 15 15.58 10.78 -13.17
CA PHE A 15 16.51 10.94 -12.06
C PHE A 15 16.31 12.23 -11.24
N THR A 16 15.38 13.11 -11.62
CA THR A 16 15.11 14.32 -10.81
C THR A 16 14.36 13.93 -9.53
N PRO A 17 14.91 14.24 -8.34
CA PRO A 17 14.24 14.00 -7.08
C PRO A 17 12.93 14.77 -6.98
N ALA A 18 11.92 14.18 -6.34
CA ALA A 18 10.57 14.73 -6.34
C ALA A 18 10.38 16.03 -5.54
N ARG A 19 11.21 16.25 -4.51
CA ARG A 19 11.17 17.42 -3.60
C ARG A 19 9.73 17.92 -3.30
N PRO A 20 8.84 17.10 -2.72
CA PRO A 20 7.48 17.54 -2.48
C PRO A 20 7.43 18.70 -1.48
N ALA A 21 6.56 19.68 -1.72
CA ALA A 21 6.19 20.66 -0.70
C ALA A 21 5.75 19.96 0.61
N PRO A 22 5.86 20.59 1.80
CA PRO A 22 5.47 19.97 3.06
C PRO A 22 4.00 19.49 3.08
N ALA A 23 3.75 18.35 3.71
CA ALA A 23 2.39 17.81 3.87
C ALA A 23 1.65 18.54 5.00
N GLY A 24 0.39 18.94 4.75
CA GLY A 24 -0.49 19.48 5.79
C GLY A 24 -0.86 18.45 6.86
N ARG A 25 -1.39 18.91 8.00
CA ARG A 25 -1.70 18.08 9.18
C ARG A 25 -2.57 16.85 8.86
N PHE A 26 -3.62 17.01 8.07
CA PHE A 26 -4.55 15.92 7.74
C PHE A 26 -3.92 14.86 6.84
N VAL A 27 -3.03 15.26 5.92
CA VAL A 27 -2.30 14.31 5.06
C VAL A 27 -1.28 13.53 5.90
N ARG A 28 -0.61 14.18 6.85
CA ARG A 28 0.30 13.50 7.77
C ARG A 28 -0.44 12.49 8.65
N LEU A 29 -1.64 12.83 9.13
CA LEU A 29 -2.50 11.91 9.86
C LEU A 29 -2.92 10.72 8.99
N ALA A 30 -3.40 10.96 7.77
CA ALA A 30 -3.76 9.90 6.83
C ALA A 30 -2.58 8.97 6.52
N ALA A 31 -1.38 9.54 6.30
CA ALA A 31 -0.16 8.77 6.09
C ALA A 31 0.23 7.96 7.34
N ALA A 32 0.11 8.54 8.54
CA ALA A 32 0.41 7.84 9.79
C ALA A 32 -0.55 6.66 10.03
N LEU A 33 -1.85 6.86 9.79
CA LEU A 33 -2.86 5.80 9.88
C LEU A 33 -2.57 4.69 8.86
N ALA A 34 -2.26 5.06 7.61
CA ALA A 34 -1.92 4.09 6.57
C ALA A 34 -0.65 3.30 6.90
N VAL A 35 0.38 3.95 7.47
CA VAL A 35 1.60 3.27 7.96
C VAL A 35 1.27 2.33 9.11
N ALA A 36 0.53 2.79 10.12
CA ALA A 36 0.17 1.98 11.28
C ALA A 36 -0.63 0.72 10.86
N TYR A 37 -1.58 0.88 9.94
CA TYR A 37 -2.35 -0.22 9.39
C TYR A 37 -1.45 -1.24 8.66
N MET A 38 -0.51 -0.79 7.84
CA MET A 38 0.41 -1.68 7.11
C MET A 38 1.36 -2.43 8.04
N LEU A 39 1.80 -1.80 9.13
CA LEU A 39 2.62 -2.46 10.15
C LEU A 39 1.81 -3.46 10.98
N MET A 40 0.56 -3.14 11.33
CA MET A 40 -0.36 -4.09 11.94
C MET A 40 -0.57 -5.30 11.03
N TYR A 41 -0.89 -5.08 9.76
CA TYR A 41 -1.02 -6.14 8.74
C TYR A 41 0.24 -7.00 8.66
N THR A 42 1.42 -6.38 8.66
CA THR A 42 2.72 -7.08 8.69
C THR A 42 2.81 -8.02 9.89
N GLY A 43 2.47 -7.54 11.09
CA GLY A 43 2.45 -8.36 12.31
C GLY A 43 1.50 -9.55 12.21
N LEU A 44 0.28 -9.34 11.69
CA LEU A 44 -0.68 -10.42 11.47
C LEU A 44 -0.13 -11.47 10.50
N LYS A 45 0.57 -11.05 9.44
CA LYS A 45 1.15 -11.98 8.46
C LYS A 45 2.39 -12.72 8.99
N LEU A 46 3.23 -12.08 9.80
CA LEU A 46 4.31 -12.77 10.50
C LEU A 46 3.79 -13.80 11.50
N TYR A 47 2.72 -13.48 12.24
CA TYR A 47 2.07 -14.43 13.13
C TYR A 47 1.56 -15.66 12.36
N MET A 48 0.86 -15.44 11.24
CA MET A 48 0.38 -16.54 10.40
C MET A 48 1.53 -17.33 9.74
N ALA A 49 2.63 -16.65 9.39
CA ALA A 49 3.84 -17.30 8.88
C ALA A 49 4.46 -18.23 9.93
N ALA A 50 4.55 -17.78 11.19
CA ALA A 50 5.05 -18.59 12.30
C ALA A 50 4.18 -19.82 12.57
N ARG A 51 2.87 -19.73 12.30
CA ARG A 51 1.93 -20.86 12.37
C ARG A 51 1.95 -21.78 11.15
N GLY A 52 2.57 -21.38 10.05
CA GLY A 52 2.54 -22.13 8.80
C GLY A 52 1.13 -22.17 8.16
N GLU A 53 0.33 -21.12 8.34
CA GLU A 53 -1.07 -21.08 7.88
C GLU A 53 -1.31 -19.89 6.92
N ILE A 54 -2.09 -20.09 5.85
CA ILE A 54 -2.66 -18.98 5.05
C ILE A 54 -3.89 -18.42 5.76
N GLY A 55 -4.12 -17.11 5.64
CA GLY A 55 -5.32 -16.44 6.18
C GLY A 55 -5.00 -15.32 7.17
N MET A 56 -5.87 -15.17 8.17
CA MET A 56 -5.82 -14.17 9.23
C MET A 56 -5.94 -14.85 10.61
N PRO A 57 -5.45 -14.22 11.69
CA PRO A 57 -5.64 -14.77 13.04
C PRO A 57 -7.13 -14.93 13.38
N GLY A 58 -7.50 -16.09 13.91
CA GLY A 58 -8.91 -16.43 14.21
C GLY A 58 -9.76 -16.82 12.99
N SER A 59 -9.24 -16.63 11.77
CA SER A 59 -9.89 -17.00 10.52
C SER A 59 -8.85 -17.52 9.52
N PRO A 60 -8.28 -18.72 9.77
CA PRO A 60 -7.38 -19.36 8.82
C PRO A 60 -8.14 -19.66 7.51
N ALA A 61 -7.41 -19.68 6.40
CA ALA A 61 -8.01 -20.02 5.12
C ALA A 61 -8.54 -21.47 5.13
N PRO A 62 -9.63 -21.77 4.40
CA PRO A 62 -10.15 -23.13 4.28
C PRO A 62 -9.10 -24.11 3.77
N GLU A 63 -9.23 -25.40 4.12
CA GLU A 63 -8.26 -26.45 3.74
C GLU A 63 -8.00 -26.49 2.24
N ALA A 64 -9.05 -26.34 1.41
CA ALA A 64 -8.93 -26.30 -0.05
C ALA A 64 -8.08 -25.12 -0.58
N VAL A 65 -7.91 -24.06 0.22
CA VAL A 65 -7.00 -22.94 -0.07
C VAL A 65 -5.62 -23.23 0.50
N GLN A 66 -5.52 -23.77 1.72
CA GLN A 66 -4.23 -24.16 2.33
C GLN A 66 -3.47 -25.12 1.43
N ALA A 67 -4.15 -26.14 0.90
CA ALA A 67 -3.58 -27.16 0.02
C ALA A 67 -3.00 -26.62 -1.30
N ARG A 68 -3.30 -25.36 -1.66
CA ARG A 68 -2.70 -24.70 -2.85
C ARG A 68 -1.32 -24.12 -2.59
N PHE A 69 -0.89 -24.04 -1.33
CA PHE A 69 0.39 -23.47 -0.95
C PHE A 69 1.29 -24.58 -0.40
N GLU A 70 2.29 -24.96 -1.19
CA GLU A 70 3.34 -25.90 -0.75
C GLU A 70 4.11 -25.35 0.48
N HIS A 71 4.28 -24.03 0.54
CA HIS A 71 5.00 -23.34 1.63
C HIS A 71 4.19 -22.14 2.17
N PRO A 72 3.17 -22.37 3.02
CA PRO A 72 2.32 -21.31 3.56
C PRO A 72 3.08 -20.23 4.34
N ALA A 73 4.08 -20.64 5.13
CA ALA A 73 4.92 -19.74 5.91
C ALA A 73 5.66 -18.74 5.03
N ALA A 74 6.25 -19.21 3.92
CA ALA A 74 6.98 -18.36 2.97
C ALA A 74 6.04 -17.38 2.27
N ALA A 75 4.84 -17.82 1.87
CA ALA A 75 3.84 -16.96 1.26
C ALA A 75 3.40 -15.82 2.22
N GLN A 76 3.22 -16.14 3.50
CA GLN A 76 2.85 -15.14 4.51
C GLN A 76 4.00 -14.21 4.86
N ALA A 77 5.25 -14.70 4.90
CA ALA A 77 6.43 -13.85 5.04
C ALA A 77 6.56 -12.87 3.85
N GLY A 78 6.24 -13.31 2.63
CA GLY A 78 6.14 -12.44 1.46
C GLY A 78 5.09 -11.33 1.63
N ASN A 79 3.90 -11.66 2.13
CA ASN A 79 2.88 -10.67 2.46
C ASN A 79 3.33 -9.69 3.55
N ALA A 80 4.05 -10.16 4.57
CA ALA A 80 4.60 -9.31 5.61
C ALA A 80 5.63 -8.32 5.02
N LEU A 81 6.53 -8.78 4.16
CA LEU A 81 7.49 -7.92 3.46
C LEU A 81 6.79 -6.85 2.63
N LEU A 82 5.71 -7.19 1.92
CA LEU A 82 4.90 -6.22 1.18
C LEU A 82 4.29 -5.16 2.11
N GLY A 83 3.84 -5.53 3.30
CA GLY A 83 3.35 -4.59 4.32
C GLY A 83 4.43 -3.60 4.76
N VAL A 84 5.65 -4.07 5.02
CA VAL A 84 6.80 -3.21 5.37
C VAL A 84 7.14 -2.24 4.23
N VAL A 85 7.21 -2.76 3.00
CA VAL A 85 7.49 -1.93 1.80
C VAL A 85 6.41 -0.88 1.61
N ALA A 86 5.12 -1.25 1.72
CA ALA A 86 4.01 -0.33 1.63
C ALA A 86 4.07 0.78 2.70
N ALA A 87 4.37 0.42 3.95
CA ALA A 87 4.57 1.38 5.03
C ALA A 87 5.71 2.35 4.71
N ALA A 88 6.85 1.84 4.23
CA ALA A 88 8.00 2.67 3.86
C ALA A 88 7.68 3.63 2.70
N VAL A 89 6.95 3.16 1.67
CA VAL A 89 6.52 3.98 0.53
C VAL A 89 5.58 5.10 0.99
N VAL A 90 4.60 4.81 1.84
CA VAL A 90 3.71 5.84 2.40
C VAL A 90 4.49 6.84 3.25
N ALA A 91 5.40 6.37 4.13
CA ALA A 91 6.24 7.24 4.96
C ALA A 91 7.16 8.13 4.11
N ALA A 92 7.67 7.64 2.98
CA ALA A 92 8.46 8.43 2.05
C ALA A 92 7.69 9.65 1.50
N THR A 93 6.36 9.61 1.42
CA THR A 93 5.56 10.75 0.91
C THR A 93 5.53 11.96 1.86
N VAL A 94 5.82 11.76 3.14
CA VAL A 94 5.72 12.80 4.20
C VAL A 94 7.04 13.07 4.92
N THR A 95 8.09 12.30 4.63
CA THR A 95 9.42 12.48 5.22
C THR A 95 10.39 13.17 4.26
N ARG A 96 11.42 13.81 4.82
CA ARG A 96 12.48 14.45 4.02
C ARG A 96 13.23 13.46 3.13
N TRP A 97 13.33 12.20 3.57
CA TRP A 97 14.08 11.16 2.88
C TRP A 97 13.44 10.82 1.53
N GLY A 98 12.11 10.73 1.46
CA GLY A 98 11.42 10.44 0.20
C GLY A 98 11.49 11.57 -0.83
N GLY A 99 11.86 12.79 -0.44
CA GLY A 99 12.18 13.87 -1.37
C GLY A 99 13.39 13.60 -2.26
N ARG A 100 14.24 12.61 -1.90
CA ARG A 100 15.40 12.16 -2.68
C ARG A 100 15.04 11.14 -3.77
N ILE A 101 13.84 10.55 -3.72
CA ILE A 101 13.41 9.51 -4.64
C ILE A 101 12.78 10.18 -5.87
N PRO A 102 13.01 9.66 -7.09
CA PRO A 102 12.31 10.14 -8.27
C PRO A 102 10.79 10.02 -8.12
N ARG A 103 10.08 11.09 -8.52
CA ARG A 103 8.63 11.18 -8.36
C ARG A 103 7.88 10.01 -8.98
N TRP A 104 8.28 9.58 -10.18
CA TRP A 104 7.63 8.50 -10.90
C TRP A 104 7.75 7.17 -10.13
N ALA A 105 8.86 6.94 -9.44
CA ALA A 105 9.08 5.71 -8.67
C ALA A 105 8.15 5.66 -7.45
N VAL A 106 8.04 6.77 -6.70
CA VAL A 106 7.11 6.85 -5.55
C VAL A 106 5.66 6.74 -6.01
N LEU A 107 5.25 7.46 -7.07
CA LEU A 107 3.88 7.37 -7.59
C LEU A 107 3.57 5.98 -8.17
N GLY A 108 4.52 5.34 -8.85
CA GLY A 108 4.38 3.98 -9.37
C GLY A 108 4.21 2.97 -8.24
N ALA A 109 5.07 3.03 -7.22
CA ALA A 109 4.94 2.19 -6.02
C ALA A 109 3.61 2.43 -5.30
N LEU A 110 3.17 3.69 -5.20
CA LEU A 110 1.90 4.02 -4.58
C LEU A 110 0.70 3.47 -5.37
N ALA A 111 0.72 3.60 -6.69
CA ALA A 111 -0.34 3.10 -7.57
C ALA A 111 -0.42 1.57 -7.53
N LEU A 112 0.73 0.89 -7.56
CA LEU A 112 0.81 -0.55 -7.41
C LEU A 112 0.27 -1.00 -6.05
N GLY A 113 0.67 -0.33 -4.96
CA GLY A 113 0.16 -0.61 -3.62
C GLY A 113 -1.36 -0.45 -3.51
N LEU A 114 -1.92 0.62 -4.08
CA LEU A 114 -3.37 0.83 -4.15
C LEU A 114 -4.07 -0.29 -4.91
N LEU A 115 -3.54 -0.70 -6.07
CA LEU A 115 -4.10 -1.79 -6.87
C LEU A 115 -4.09 -3.12 -6.11
N LEU A 116 -2.97 -3.48 -5.48
CA LEU A 116 -2.84 -4.71 -4.70
C LEU A 116 -3.77 -4.69 -3.47
N GLN A 117 -3.90 -3.55 -2.80
CA GLN A 117 -4.82 -3.37 -1.67
C GLN A 117 -6.28 -3.54 -2.12
N ALA A 118 -6.66 -2.94 -3.24
CA ALA A 118 -8.01 -3.05 -3.79
C ALA A 118 -8.32 -4.50 -4.19
N LEU A 119 -7.38 -5.19 -4.83
CA LEU A 119 -7.52 -6.61 -5.18
C LEU A 119 -7.64 -7.48 -3.92
N GLY A 120 -6.83 -7.24 -2.90
CA GLY A 120 -6.92 -7.94 -1.62
C GLY A 120 -8.28 -7.76 -0.95
N MET A 121 -8.79 -6.53 -0.93
CA MET A 121 -10.14 -6.23 -0.41
C MET A 121 -11.23 -6.93 -1.23
N ALA A 122 -11.15 -6.91 -2.57
CA ALA A 122 -12.12 -7.59 -3.43
C ALA A 122 -12.14 -9.11 -3.18
N VAL A 123 -10.97 -9.73 -3.00
CA VAL A 123 -10.87 -11.16 -2.66
C VAL A 123 -11.47 -11.45 -1.28
N THR A 124 -11.20 -10.60 -0.27
CA THR A 124 -11.77 -10.75 1.07
C THR A 124 -13.29 -10.66 1.05
N LEU A 125 -13.85 -9.63 0.39
CA LEU A 125 -15.30 -9.46 0.25
C LEU A 125 -15.94 -10.62 -0.53
N GLY A 126 -15.29 -11.09 -1.59
CA GLY A 126 -15.77 -12.24 -2.35
C GLY A 126 -15.80 -13.54 -1.55
N ARG A 127 -14.94 -13.68 -0.52
CA ARG A 127 -14.91 -14.86 0.36
C ARG A 127 -15.92 -14.79 1.50
N GLN A 128 -16.12 -13.60 2.07
CA GLN A 128 -17.06 -13.42 3.18
C GLN A 128 -18.53 -13.48 2.71
N GLY A 129 -18.77 -13.33 1.41
CA GLY A 129 -20.10 -13.04 0.88
C GLY A 129 -20.47 -11.60 1.24
N LEU A 130 -21.18 -10.89 0.36
CA LEU A 130 -21.61 -9.51 0.63
C LEU A 130 -22.74 -9.44 1.67
N ASP A 131 -22.89 -10.46 2.51
CA ASP A 131 -23.94 -10.53 3.51
C ASP A 131 -23.55 -9.75 4.76
N VAL A 132 -23.46 -8.43 4.59
CA VAL A 132 -23.23 -7.45 5.66
C VAL A 132 -24.37 -7.49 6.70
N LEU A 133 -25.49 -8.14 6.37
CA LEU A 133 -26.64 -8.31 7.25
C LEU A 133 -26.60 -9.61 8.08
N SER A 134 -25.59 -10.47 7.87
CA SER A 134 -25.41 -11.72 8.63
C SER A 134 -25.13 -11.52 10.13
N GLY A 135 -24.88 -10.28 10.57
CA GLY A 135 -24.54 -9.95 11.96
C GLY A 135 -23.07 -10.22 12.31
N ASP A 136 -22.24 -10.59 11.34
CA ASP A 136 -20.80 -10.78 11.53
C ASP A 136 -20.07 -9.41 11.59
N TRP A 137 -19.92 -8.90 12.81
CA TRP A 137 -19.21 -7.66 13.08
C TRP A 137 -17.73 -7.70 12.67
N ALA A 138 -17.10 -8.88 12.61
CA ALA A 138 -15.70 -8.98 12.19
C ALA A 138 -15.57 -8.73 10.68
N ALA A 139 -16.45 -9.33 9.87
CA ALA A 139 -16.51 -9.06 8.43
C ALA A 139 -16.82 -7.58 8.13
N ALA A 140 -17.76 -6.97 8.87
CA ALA A 140 -18.06 -5.55 8.74
C ALA A 140 -16.86 -4.66 9.09
N ALA A 141 -16.14 -4.98 10.18
CA ALA A 141 -14.94 -4.26 10.59
C ALA A 141 -13.81 -4.37 9.55
N ASP A 142 -13.61 -5.55 8.97
CA ASP A 142 -12.63 -5.76 7.90
C ASP A 142 -12.97 -4.95 6.64
N GLY A 143 -14.25 -4.94 6.23
CA GLY A 143 -14.73 -4.15 5.10
C GLY A 143 -14.54 -2.65 5.31
N LEU A 144 -14.94 -2.13 6.48
CA LEU A 144 -14.76 -0.72 6.84
C LEU A 144 -13.28 -0.33 6.95
N GLY A 145 -12.46 -1.19 7.56
CA GLY A 145 -11.02 -1.00 7.65
C GLY A 145 -10.36 -0.95 6.27
N GLY A 146 -10.77 -1.85 5.36
CA GLY A 146 -10.33 -1.85 3.96
C GLY A 146 -10.71 -0.57 3.22
N ALA A 147 -11.96 -0.12 3.34
CA ALA A 147 -12.45 1.12 2.70
C ALA A 147 -11.74 2.37 3.24
N ALA A 148 -11.56 2.45 4.57
CA ALA A 148 -10.82 3.53 5.20
C ALA A 148 -9.37 3.55 4.73
N GLN A 149 -8.73 2.38 4.60
CA GLN A 149 -7.37 2.26 4.11
C GLN A 149 -7.26 2.71 2.65
N LEU A 150 -8.14 2.25 1.74
CA LEU A 150 -8.16 2.70 0.34
C LEU A 150 -8.31 4.22 0.24
N THR A 151 -9.18 4.80 1.07
CA THR A 151 -9.38 6.25 1.14
C THR A 151 -8.09 6.95 1.56
N ALA A 152 -7.40 6.46 2.59
CA ALA A 152 -6.13 7.01 3.04
C ALA A 152 -5.05 6.95 1.94
N TRP A 153 -4.97 5.85 1.19
CA TRP A 153 -4.08 5.72 0.03
C TRP A 153 -4.37 6.76 -1.05
N CYS A 154 -5.65 6.93 -1.41
CA CYS A 154 -6.06 7.94 -2.39
C CYS A 154 -5.67 9.35 -1.94
N VAL A 155 -5.90 9.70 -0.67
CA VAL A 155 -5.49 10.99 -0.10
C VAL A 155 -3.98 11.19 -0.20
N VAL A 156 -3.18 10.18 0.17
CA VAL A 156 -1.71 10.22 0.09
C VAL A 156 -1.23 10.40 -1.35
N ILE A 157 -1.77 9.62 -2.29
CA ILE A 157 -1.41 9.67 -3.72
C ILE A 157 -1.72 11.05 -4.30
N VAL A 158 -2.96 11.52 -4.16
CA VAL A 158 -3.41 12.80 -4.72
C VAL A 158 -2.63 13.95 -4.09
N SER A 159 -2.43 13.93 -2.77
CA SER A 159 -1.63 14.94 -2.08
C SER A 159 -0.19 14.98 -2.59
N TYR A 160 0.48 13.82 -2.66
CA TYR A 160 1.86 13.73 -3.14
C TYR A 160 1.98 14.20 -4.59
N HIS A 161 1.04 13.80 -5.46
CA HIS A 161 1.00 14.25 -6.85
C HIS A 161 0.87 15.77 -6.99
N ARG A 162 -0.01 16.40 -6.20
CA ARG A 162 -0.20 17.86 -6.22
C ARG A 162 1.03 18.60 -5.69
N ARG A 163 1.60 18.13 -4.57
CA ARG A 163 2.79 18.74 -3.93
C ARG A 163 4.07 18.65 -4.77
N THR A 164 4.15 17.67 -5.67
CA THR A 164 5.31 17.50 -6.57
C THR A 164 5.12 18.15 -7.96
N ARG A 165 3.90 18.57 -8.34
CA ARG A 165 3.68 19.37 -9.57
C ARG A 165 3.95 20.86 -9.37
N ALA A 166 3.66 21.39 -8.18
CA ALA A 166 3.79 22.82 -7.91
C ALA A 166 5.24 23.35 -8.10
N GLU A 167 6.25 22.49 -7.92
CA GLU A 167 7.65 22.87 -8.12
C GLU A 167 8.10 22.83 -9.59
N SER A 168 7.41 22.11 -10.47
CA SER A 168 7.80 22.02 -11.89
C SER A 168 7.39 23.22 -12.74
N VAL A 169 6.66 24.18 -12.16
CA VAL A 169 6.12 25.37 -12.85
C VAL A 169 6.85 26.66 -12.45
N ARG A 170 7.75 26.61 -11.46
CA ARG A 170 8.64 27.72 -11.08
C ARG A 170 10.02 27.53 -11.71
#